data_AF-A0A099KXM1-F1
#
_entry.id   AF-A0A099KXM1-F1
#
_cell.length_a   1.000
_cell.length_b   1.000
_cell.length_c   1.000
_cell.angle_alpha   90.00
_cell.angle_beta   90.00
_cell.angle_gamma   90.00
#
_symmetry.space_group_name_H-M   'P 1'
#
loop_
_entity.id
_entity.type
_entity.pdbx_description
1 polymer ?
#
loop_
_entity_poly.entity_id
_entity_poly.type
_entity_poly.pdbx_seq_one_letter_code
_entity_poly.pdbx_strand_id
1 'polypeptide(L)'
;MDKSVLENEDTSSVEPHKLETEHSIIVKTKQIDLASLAPKNSSPEPDKEYPPLDDNWLALSQDWQSQPYEKADVQALLKLTKKRTLLAKSLLAIDILATVGLIIALIVGLYLGDWGIATIAYLAFASLGSIIFVYYEIKIRLRIWQQCCDSPDKAVANAIAGVESSIKYIKLIKLSCWLLLPAANWYIYVMLKESEKSPWPPFIVMNSFVIVMWVITHWFHKKRHKELAKFASL
;
A
#
# COMPACT_ATOMS: atom_id res chain seq x y z
N MET A 1 -26.48 -42.02 52.93
CA MET A 1 -27.55 -41.34 52.17
C MET A 1 -26.86 -40.56 51.07
N ASP A 2 -27.12 -40.69 49.78
CA ASP A 2 -27.81 -41.65 48.92
C ASP A 2 -27.78 -41.00 47.52
N LYS A 3 -27.37 -41.73 46.47
CA LYS A 3 -27.77 -41.55 45.03
C LYS A 3 -27.38 -40.21 44.35
N SER A 4 -27.24 -40.01 43.04
CA SER A 4 -27.26 -40.76 41.76
C SER A 4 -26.88 -39.69 40.69
N VAL A 5 -25.96 -39.95 39.76
CA VAL A 5 -26.21 -40.39 38.37
C VAL A 5 -27.17 -39.50 37.54
N LEU A 6 -26.59 -38.85 36.52
CA LEU A 6 -27.11 -38.40 35.21
C LEU A 6 -28.37 -37.52 35.13
N GLU A 7 -28.21 -36.36 34.45
CA GLU A 7 -29.18 -35.95 33.43
C GLU A 7 -28.52 -35.08 32.34
N ASN A 8 -29.00 -35.32 31.13
CA ASN A 8 -28.52 -34.92 29.81
C ASN A 8 -29.17 -33.60 29.36
N GLU A 9 -28.57 -33.00 28.32
CA GLU A 9 -29.19 -32.13 27.29
C GLU A 9 -29.91 -30.84 27.74
N ASP A 10 -29.42 -29.68 27.26
CA ASP A 10 -30.09 -29.08 26.10
C ASP A 10 -29.34 -27.90 25.48
N THR A 11 -29.56 -27.81 24.17
CA THR A 11 -29.09 -26.84 23.19
C THR A 11 -29.39 -25.38 23.52
N SER A 12 -28.45 -24.47 23.22
CA SER A 12 -28.80 -23.08 22.88
C SER A 12 -27.97 -22.61 21.70
N SER A 13 -28.68 -22.53 20.58
CA SER A 13 -28.34 -21.87 19.32
C SER A 13 -27.78 -20.46 19.55
N VAL A 14 -26.56 -20.21 19.09
CA VAL A 14 -26.07 -18.86 18.84
C VAL A 14 -25.62 -18.78 17.38
N GLU A 15 -26.50 -18.28 16.52
CA GLU A 15 -26.09 -17.72 15.23
C GLU A 15 -25.22 -16.48 15.48
N PRO A 16 -24.13 -16.30 14.71
CA PRO A 16 -23.60 -14.97 14.49
C PRO A 16 -23.59 -14.64 12.99
N HIS A 17 -24.52 -13.75 12.65
CA HIS A 17 -24.34 -12.61 11.75
C HIS A 17 -23.27 -12.71 10.66
N LYS A 18 -23.79 -12.78 9.44
CA LYS A 18 -23.22 -12.36 8.16
C LYS A 18 -22.34 -11.10 8.30
N LEU A 19 -21.03 -11.26 8.11
CA LEU A 19 -20.09 -10.17 7.86
C LEU A 19 -19.26 -10.58 6.64
N GLU A 20 -19.78 -10.20 5.47
CA GLU A 20 -19.13 -10.38 4.17
C GLU A 20 -17.82 -9.57 4.15
N THR A 21 -16.70 -10.28 4.12
CA THR A 21 -15.41 -9.76 3.65
C THR A 21 -14.92 -10.66 2.52
N GLU A 22 -14.78 -10.06 1.35
CA GLU A 22 -14.76 -10.70 0.03
C GLU A 22 -13.46 -11.42 -0.36
N HIS A 23 -12.58 -11.76 0.59
CA HIS A 23 -11.33 -12.49 0.30
C HIS A 23 -10.98 -13.50 1.40
N SER A 24 -11.89 -14.43 1.68
CA SER A 24 -11.55 -15.64 2.45
C SER A 24 -10.95 -16.68 1.50
N ILE A 25 -9.70 -17.05 1.74
CA ILE A 25 -9.07 -18.21 1.10
C ILE A 25 -9.89 -19.43 1.55
N ILE A 26 -10.63 -20.04 0.62
CA ILE A 26 -11.33 -21.31 0.85
C ILE A 26 -10.24 -22.39 0.96
N VAL A 27 -9.74 -22.63 2.16
CA VAL A 27 -8.99 -23.84 2.46
C VAL A 27 -10.01 -24.98 2.44
N LYS A 28 -9.99 -25.79 1.39
CA LYS A 28 -10.79 -27.01 1.31
C LYS A 28 -10.20 -28.02 2.29
N THR A 29 -10.57 -27.92 3.57
CA THR A 29 -10.25 -28.93 4.58
C THR A 29 -10.92 -30.22 4.13
N LYS A 30 -10.10 -31.18 3.66
CA LYS A 30 -10.54 -32.55 3.44
C LYS A 30 -10.91 -33.07 4.83
N GLN A 31 -12.21 -33.22 5.12
CA GLN A 31 -12.65 -33.84 6.36
C GLN A 31 -11.97 -35.21 6.47
N ILE A 32 -11.23 -35.40 7.55
CA ILE A 32 -10.71 -36.72 7.91
C ILE A 32 -11.94 -37.51 8.34
N ASP A 33 -12.26 -38.55 7.57
CA ASP A 33 -13.42 -39.39 7.79
C ASP A 33 -13.19 -40.26 9.04
N LEU A 34 -13.62 -39.75 10.19
CA LEU A 34 -13.54 -40.42 11.48
C LEU A 34 -14.31 -41.76 11.50
N ALA A 35 -15.15 -42.02 10.50
CA ALA A 35 -15.90 -43.27 10.36
C ALA A 35 -15.08 -44.45 9.82
N SER A 36 -13.85 -44.24 9.32
CA SER A 36 -12.97 -45.33 8.89
C SER A 36 -12.15 -45.95 10.04
N LEU A 37 -12.27 -45.44 11.27
CA LEU A 37 -11.69 -46.08 12.44
C LEU A 37 -12.57 -47.26 12.85
N ALA A 38 -12.18 -48.46 12.43
CA ALA A 38 -12.89 -49.70 12.71
C ALA A 38 -13.22 -49.85 14.21
N PRO A 39 -14.43 -50.34 14.56
CA PRO A 39 -14.80 -50.57 15.94
C PRO A 39 -13.96 -51.71 16.52
N LYS A 40 -13.46 -51.50 17.73
CA LYS A 40 -12.67 -52.45 18.52
C LYS A 40 -13.53 -53.66 18.87
N ASN A 41 -13.52 -54.69 18.01
CA ASN A 41 -13.99 -56.02 18.35
C ASN A 41 -12.87 -56.78 19.07
N SER A 42 -13.20 -57.26 20.26
CA SER A 42 -12.37 -58.07 21.13
C SER A 42 -12.12 -59.47 20.54
N SER A 43 -10.89 -59.74 20.11
CA SER A 43 -10.24 -61.07 20.20
C SER A 43 -8.72 -60.90 20.02
N PRO A 44 -7.88 -61.64 20.77
CA PRO A 44 -6.44 -61.43 20.76
C PRO A 44 -5.78 -62.25 19.64
N GLU A 45 -5.22 -61.56 18.65
CA GLU A 45 -4.28 -62.11 17.67
C GLU A 45 -3.04 -61.19 17.59
N PRO A 46 -1.87 -61.75 17.24
CA PRO A 46 -0.62 -61.47 17.91
C PRO A 46 -0.02 -60.12 17.49
N ASP A 47 0.53 -59.43 18.49
CA ASP A 47 1.54 -58.37 18.47
C ASP A 47 1.87 -57.81 17.08
N LYS A 48 0.95 -56.99 16.55
CA LYS A 48 1.37 -55.94 15.63
C LYS A 48 2.11 -54.92 16.47
N GLU A 49 3.43 -54.91 16.34
CA GLU A 49 4.30 -53.81 16.77
C GLU A 49 3.79 -52.54 16.08
N TYR A 50 2.88 -51.82 16.73
CA TYR A 50 2.55 -50.48 16.34
C TYR A 50 3.79 -49.64 16.65
N PRO A 51 4.37 -48.92 15.66
CA PRO A 51 5.46 -48.00 15.97
C PRO A 51 4.99 -47.07 17.09
N PRO A 52 5.83 -46.80 18.11
CA PRO A 52 5.41 -46.01 19.25
C PRO A 52 4.86 -44.68 18.72
N LEU A 53 3.73 -44.26 19.29
CA LEU A 53 3.00 -43.06 18.87
C LEU A 53 3.95 -41.84 18.74
N ASP A 54 4.99 -41.83 19.56
CA ASP A 54 6.07 -40.83 19.59
C ASP A 54 6.87 -40.77 18.28
N ASP A 55 7.18 -41.89 17.62
CA ASP A 55 7.93 -41.89 16.36
C ASP A 55 7.09 -41.27 15.22
N ASN A 56 5.79 -41.54 15.22
CA ASN A 56 4.86 -40.94 14.27
C ASN A 56 4.67 -39.44 14.53
N TRP A 57 4.56 -39.01 15.79
CA TRP A 57 4.50 -37.59 16.14
C TRP A 57 5.80 -36.86 15.81
N LEU A 58 6.95 -37.51 16.03
CA LEU A 58 8.25 -36.96 15.69
C LEU A 58 8.36 -36.77 14.17
N ALA A 59 7.99 -37.78 13.38
CA ALA A 59 7.97 -37.72 11.93
C ALA A 59 7.02 -36.62 11.42
N LEU A 60 5.83 -36.49 12.00
CA LEU A 60 4.86 -35.45 11.63
C LEU A 60 5.35 -34.04 12.02
N SER A 61 6.02 -33.91 13.16
CA SER A 61 6.62 -32.65 13.61
C SER A 61 7.82 -32.24 12.75
N GLN A 62 8.66 -33.21 12.34
CA GLN A 62 9.76 -32.98 11.42
C GLN A 62 9.24 -32.67 10.03
N ASP A 63 8.21 -33.36 9.55
CA ASP A 63 7.56 -33.07 8.27
C ASP A 63 6.99 -31.65 8.28
N TRP A 64 6.24 -31.29 9.33
CA TRP A 64 5.73 -29.94 9.57
C TRP A 64 6.83 -28.86 9.64
N GLN A 65 7.97 -29.17 10.28
CA GLN A 65 9.11 -28.25 10.35
C GLN A 65 9.91 -28.18 9.04
N SER A 66 9.92 -29.27 8.26
CA SER A 66 10.66 -29.42 7.01
C SER A 66 9.90 -28.91 5.79
N GLN A 67 8.61 -28.62 5.94
CA GLN A 67 7.83 -27.99 4.88
C GLN A 67 8.62 -26.77 4.37
N PRO A 68 8.95 -26.72 3.07
CA PRO A 68 9.59 -25.56 2.50
C PRO A 68 8.53 -24.47 2.40
N TYR A 69 8.22 -23.81 3.51
CA TYR A 69 7.60 -22.51 3.43
C TYR A 69 8.70 -21.57 2.93
N GLU A 70 8.44 -20.95 1.79
CA GLU A 70 9.22 -19.81 1.35
C GLU A 70 9.11 -18.78 2.47
N LYS A 71 10.11 -18.72 3.36
CA LYS A 71 10.24 -17.64 4.32
C LYS A 71 10.51 -16.41 3.50
N ALA A 72 9.46 -15.81 2.95
CA ALA A 72 9.48 -14.43 2.54
C ALA A 72 10.09 -13.71 3.73
N ASP A 73 11.29 -13.15 3.56
CA ASP A 73 12.04 -12.54 4.65
C ASP A 73 11.22 -11.35 5.15
N VAL A 74 10.33 -11.62 6.11
CA VAL A 74 9.38 -10.64 6.66
C VAL A 74 10.17 -9.48 7.22
N GLN A 75 11.36 -9.73 7.77
CA GLN A 75 12.24 -8.69 8.27
C GLN A 75 12.81 -7.83 7.14
N ALA A 76 13.24 -8.41 6.02
CA ALA A 76 13.65 -7.64 4.84
C ALA A 76 12.48 -6.85 4.26
N LEU A 77 11.29 -7.43 4.17
CA LEU A 77 10.08 -6.74 3.71
C LEU A 77 9.71 -5.57 4.63
N LEU A 78 9.80 -5.74 5.95
CA LEU A 78 9.57 -4.68 6.92
C LEU A 78 10.64 -3.58 6.82
N LYS A 79 11.92 -3.92 6.70
CA LYS A 79 13.01 -2.94 6.50
C LYS A 79 12.80 -2.14 5.22
N LEU A 80 12.46 -2.80 4.12
CA LEU A 80 12.17 -2.16 2.84
C LEU A 80 10.95 -1.25 2.94
N THR A 81 9.88 -1.71 3.59
CA THR A 81 8.66 -0.93 3.80
C THR A 81 8.93 0.30 4.67
N LYS A 82 9.67 0.16 5.77
CA LYS A 82 10.08 1.28 6.63
C LYS A 82 10.91 2.32 5.87
N LYS A 83 11.90 1.88 5.09
CA LYS A 83 12.70 2.79 4.25
C LYS A 83 11.83 3.53 3.22
N ARG A 84 10.91 2.82 2.56
CA ARG A 84 9.96 3.41 1.59
C ARG A 84 9.04 4.44 2.26
N THR A 85 8.57 4.15 3.47
CA THR A 85 7.74 5.05 4.26
C THR A 85 8.51 6.30 4.68
N LEU A 86 9.78 6.17 5.07
CA LEU A 86 10.63 7.33 5.35
C LEU A 86 10.84 8.21 4.12
N LEU A 87 11.13 7.62 2.96
CA LEU A 87 11.25 8.37 1.69
C LEU A 87 9.94 9.06 1.30
N ALA A 88 8.80 8.40 1.52
CA ALA A 88 7.49 9.00 1.27
C ALA A 88 7.22 10.20 2.20
N LYS A 89 7.62 10.11 3.47
CA LYS A 89 7.50 11.20 4.44
C LYS A 89 8.41 12.37 4.10
N SER A 90 9.65 12.11 3.69
CA SER A 90 10.57 13.18 3.27
C SER A 90 10.08 13.89 2.03
N LEU A 91 9.50 13.16 1.06
CA LEU A 91 8.94 13.76 -0.14
C LEU A 91 7.74 14.66 0.19
N LEU A 92 6.81 14.18 1.03
CA LEU A 92 5.71 14.99 1.53
C LEU A 92 6.19 16.26 2.25
N ALA A 93 7.26 16.17 3.05
CA ALA A 93 7.81 17.34 3.73
C ALA A 93 8.34 18.40 2.74
N ILE A 94 8.95 17.97 1.64
CA ILE A 94 9.40 18.86 0.56
C ILE A 94 8.19 19.52 -0.12
N ASP A 95 7.12 18.78 -0.41
CA ASP A 95 5.91 19.32 -1.05
C ASP A 95 5.19 20.33 -0.15
N ILE A 96 5.13 20.08 1.16
CA ILE A 96 4.62 21.05 2.15
C ILE A 96 5.49 22.31 2.15
N LEU A 97 6.82 22.16 2.20
CA LEU A 97 7.74 23.29 2.22
C LEU A 97 7.63 24.13 0.93
N ALA A 98 7.51 23.48 -0.23
CA ALA A 98 7.28 24.15 -1.50
C ALA A 98 5.96 24.93 -1.51
N THR A 99 4.89 24.35 -0.96
CA THR A 99 3.59 25.01 -0.83
C THR A 99 3.67 26.26 0.06
N VAL A 100 4.34 26.16 1.20
CA VAL A 100 4.60 27.30 2.09
C VAL A 100 5.41 28.37 1.36
N GLY A 101 6.45 27.97 0.62
CA GLY A 101 7.25 28.88 -0.21
C GLY A 101 6.41 29.64 -1.25
N LEU A 102 5.48 28.97 -1.93
CA LEU A 102 4.56 29.61 -2.87
C LEU A 102 3.63 30.63 -2.19
N ILE A 103 3.13 30.31 -1.00
CA ILE A 103 2.28 31.22 -0.22
C ILE A 103 3.08 32.46 0.21
N ILE A 104 4.31 32.27 0.70
CA ILE A 104 5.19 33.39 1.06
C ILE A 104 5.49 34.25 -0.16
N ALA A 105 5.83 33.64 -1.30
CA ALA A 105 6.09 34.36 -2.54
C ALA A 105 4.88 35.16 -3.01
N LEU A 106 3.67 34.62 -2.86
CA LEU A 106 2.43 35.35 -3.17
C LEU A 106 2.23 36.56 -2.25
N ILE A 107 2.43 36.40 -0.93
CA ILE A 107 2.30 37.52 0.04
C ILE A 107 3.33 38.61 -0.27
N VAL A 108 4.59 38.22 -0.52
CA VAL A 108 5.67 39.14 -0.88
C VAL A 108 5.35 39.87 -2.19
N GLY A 109 4.89 39.15 -3.22
CA GLY A 109 4.48 39.75 -4.50
C GLY A 109 3.34 40.76 -4.34
N LEU A 110 2.35 40.46 -3.50
CA LEU A 110 1.25 41.38 -3.18
C LEU A 110 1.71 42.61 -2.37
N TYR A 111 2.70 42.44 -1.49
CA TYR A 111 3.21 43.53 -0.65
C TYR A 111 4.11 44.49 -1.43
N LEU A 112 5.03 43.98 -2.26
CA LEU A 112 5.90 44.84 -3.07
C LEU A 112 5.15 45.50 -4.22
N GLY A 113 4.09 44.87 -4.75
CA GLY A 113 3.26 45.43 -5.83
C GLY A 113 3.96 45.62 -7.18
N ASP A 114 5.27 45.35 -7.26
CA ASP A 114 6.12 45.49 -8.44
C ASP A 114 6.02 44.28 -9.39
N TRP A 115 5.39 43.19 -8.93
CA TRP A 115 5.24 42.00 -9.74
C TRP A 115 4.05 42.17 -10.68
N GLY A 116 4.24 41.87 -11.96
CA GLY A 116 3.18 41.96 -12.97
C GLY A 116 1.93 41.17 -12.56
N ILE A 117 0.75 41.70 -12.93
CA ILE A 117 -0.56 41.12 -12.59
C ILE A 117 -0.63 39.65 -13.01
N ALA A 118 -0.05 39.31 -14.16
CA ALA A 118 0.07 37.94 -14.64
C ALA A 118 0.83 37.05 -13.65
N THR A 119 2.00 37.48 -13.16
CA THR A 119 2.80 36.74 -12.17
C THR A 119 2.02 36.49 -10.89
N ILE A 120 1.34 37.51 -10.36
CA ILE A 120 0.55 37.40 -9.12
C ILE A 120 -0.62 36.45 -9.31
N ALA A 121 -1.37 36.57 -10.41
CA ALA A 121 -2.49 35.68 -10.72
C ALA A 121 -2.02 34.22 -10.84
N TYR A 122 -0.92 33.97 -11.54
CA TYR A 122 -0.35 32.63 -11.68
C TYR A 122 0.15 32.06 -10.36
N LEU A 123 0.79 32.88 -9.51
CA LEU A 123 1.18 32.47 -8.15
C LEU A 123 -0.02 32.16 -7.26
N ALA A 124 -1.13 32.89 -7.40
CA ALA A 124 -2.36 32.60 -6.68
C ALA A 124 -2.96 31.25 -7.11
N PHE A 125 -3.02 30.98 -8.42
CA PHE A 125 -3.48 29.68 -8.92
C PHE A 125 -2.51 28.54 -8.55
N ALA A 126 -1.19 28.78 -8.62
CA ALA A 126 -0.18 27.79 -8.26
C ALA A 126 -0.21 27.46 -6.76
N SER A 127 -0.33 28.47 -5.88
CA SER A 127 -0.44 28.25 -4.43
C SER A 127 -1.72 27.49 -4.07
N LEU A 128 -2.87 27.87 -4.64
CA LEU A 128 -4.13 27.15 -4.44
C LEU A 128 -4.05 25.70 -4.96
N GLY A 129 -3.52 25.51 -6.17
CA GLY A 129 -3.30 24.18 -6.75
C GLY A 129 -2.36 23.32 -5.91
N SER A 130 -1.31 23.91 -5.35
CA SER A 130 -0.34 23.23 -4.48
C SER A 130 -0.98 22.76 -3.18
N ILE A 131 -1.82 23.58 -2.55
CA ILE A 131 -2.58 23.20 -1.35
C ILE A 131 -3.48 22.00 -1.63
N ILE A 132 -4.22 22.04 -2.74
CA ILE A 132 -5.10 20.94 -3.17
C ILE A 132 -4.27 19.67 -3.42
N PHE A 133 -3.13 19.80 -4.10
CA PHE A 133 -2.23 18.68 -4.38
C PHE A 133 -1.72 18.02 -3.10
N VAL A 134 -1.18 18.80 -2.16
CA VAL A 134 -0.68 18.31 -0.86
C VAL A 134 -1.80 17.66 -0.04
N TYR A 135 -3.00 18.22 -0.04
CA TYR A 135 -4.16 17.61 0.63
C TYR A 135 -4.44 16.20 0.11
N TYR A 136 -4.49 16.02 -1.22
CA TYR A 136 -4.70 14.69 -1.81
C TYR A 136 -3.52 13.74 -1.56
N GLU A 137 -2.29 14.24 -1.58
CA GLU A 137 -1.12 13.43 -1.25
C GLU A 137 -1.19 12.88 0.17
N ILE A 138 -1.45 13.74 1.16
CA ILE A 138 -1.62 13.33 2.55
C ILE A 138 -2.75 12.30 2.64
N LYS A 139 -3.90 12.58 2.02
CA LYS A 139 -5.06 11.68 2.05
C LYS A 139 -4.75 10.29 1.50
N ILE A 140 -3.97 10.18 0.43
CA ILE A 140 -3.58 8.88 -0.16
C ILE A 140 -2.61 8.13 0.77
N ARG A 141 -1.65 8.82 1.38
CA ARG A 141 -0.58 8.18 2.17
C ARG A 141 -0.95 7.90 3.64
N LEU A 142 -1.80 8.72 4.24
CA LEU A 142 -2.18 8.61 5.66
C LEU A 142 -2.79 7.25 5.99
N ARG A 143 -3.68 6.76 5.14
CA ARG A 143 -4.36 5.46 5.30
C ARG A 143 -3.37 4.29 5.41
N ILE A 144 -2.30 4.33 4.61
CA ILE A 144 -1.28 3.28 4.62
C ILE A 144 -0.36 3.40 5.82
N TRP A 145 0.00 4.62 6.22
CA TRP A 145 0.85 4.82 7.40
C TRP A 145 0.18 4.35 8.69
N GLN A 146 -1.16 4.44 8.78
CA GLN A 146 -1.92 3.86 9.88
C GLN A 146 -1.88 2.33 9.85
N GLN A 147 -2.04 1.71 8.68
CA GLN A 147 -2.02 0.25 8.51
C GLN A 147 -0.63 -0.39 8.72
N CYS A 148 0.45 0.32 8.39
CA CYS A 148 1.83 -0.16 8.59
C CYS A 148 2.25 -0.28 10.08
N CYS A 149 1.44 0.20 11.02
CA CYS A 149 1.67 0.02 12.46
C CYS A 149 1.09 -1.31 12.98
N ASP A 150 0.44 -2.11 12.14
CA ASP A 150 -0.11 -3.42 12.52
C ASP A 150 0.96 -4.52 12.64
N SER A 151 0.57 -5.62 13.29
CA SER A 151 1.39 -6.80 13.59
C SER A 151 2.18 -7.35 12.38
N PRO A 152 3.35 -7.98 12.62
CA PRO A 152 4.20 -8.54 11.56
C PRO A 152 3.49 -9.58 10.68
N ASP A 153 2.42 -10.20 11.19
CA ASP A 153 1.59 -11.16 10.47
C ASP A 153 0.85 -10.54 9.26
N LYS A 154 0.70 -9.20 9.25
CA LYS A 154 0.09 -8.46 8.13
C LYS A 154 1.11 -7.82 7.19
N ALA A 155 2.40 -8.16 7.29
CA ALA A 155 3.46 -7.50 6.52
C ALA A 155 3.25 -7.56 5.00
N VAL A 156 2.74 -8.68 4.46
CA VAL A 156 2.46 -8.83 3.02
C VAL A 156 1.27 -7.96 2.59
N ALA A 157 0.17 -7.98 3.34
CA ALA A 157 -0.99 -7.14 3.09
C ALA A 157 -0.63 -5.64 3.13
N ASN A 158 0.19 -5.24 4.11
CA ASN A 158 0.71 -3.88 4.22
C ASN A 158 1.63 -3.51 3.04
N ALA A 159 2.44 -4.44 2.55
CA ALA A 159 3.27 -4.22 1.36
C ALA A 159 2.42 -4.02 0.09
N ILE A 160 1.37 -4.83 -0.10
CA ILE A 160 0.43 -4.71 -1.23
C ILE A 160 -0.29 -3.35 -1.19
N ALA A 161 -0.87 -3.00 -0.04
CA ALA A 161 -1.56 -1.72 0.14
C ALA A 161 -0.59 -0.52 -0.07
N GLY A 162 0.67 -0.67 0.35
CA GLY A 162 1.74 0.28 0.06
C GLY A 162 2.03 0.45 -1.42
N VAL A 163 2.06 -0.63 -2.20
CA VAL A 163 2.21 -0.56 -3.67
C VAL A 163 1.00 0.10 -4.32
N GLU A 164 -0.23 -0.26 -3.92
CA GLU A 164 -1.45 0.30 -4.49
C GLU A 164 -1.58 1.81 -4.24
N SER A 165 -1.31 2.26 -3.02
CA SER A 165 -1.28 3.69 -2.70
C SER A 165 -0.24 4.45 -3.52
N SER A 166 0.93 3.85 -3.75
CA SER A 166 1.96 4.44 -4.60
C SER A 166 1.50 4.58 -6.05
N ILE A 167 0.72 3.63 -6.57
CA ILE A 167 0.11 3.73 -7.91
C ILE A 167 -0.91 4.86 -7.96
N LYS A 168 -1.77 4.99 -6.94
CA LYS A 168 -2.73 6.10 -6.84
C LYS A 168 -2.02 7.46 -6.82
N TYR A 169 -0.95 7.57 -6.04
CA TYR A 169 -0.12 8.77 -6.01
C TYR A 169 0.58 9.05 -7.35
N ILE A 170 1.12 8.04 -8.02
CA ILE A 170 1.73 8.18 -9.36
C ILE A 170 0.70 8.67 -10.39
N LYS A 171 -0.55 8.19 -10.31
CA LYS A 171 -1.65 8.69 -11.16
C LYS A 171 -1.93 10.18 -10.89
N LEU A 172 -1.93 10.58 -9.61
CA LEU A 172 -2.07 11.99 -9.23
C LEU A 172 -0.94 12.84 -9.84
N ILE A 173 0.32 12.44 -9.73
CA ILE A 173 1.45 13.16 -10.34
C ILE A 173 1.27 13.28 -11.86
N LYS A 174 0.91 12.19 -12.54
CA LYS A 174 0.71 12.21 -14.00
C LYS A 174 -0.39 13.18 -14.41
N LEU A 175 -1.49 13.22 -13.65
CA LEU A 175 -2.57 14.18 -13.86
C LEU A 175 -2.07 15.61 -13.65
N SER A 176 -1.32 15.86 -12.57
CA SER A 176 -0.70 17.16 -12.31
C SER A 176 0.25 17.58 -13.43
N CYS A 177 1.09 16.68 -13.96
CA CYS A 177 1.95 16.99 -15.11
C CYS A 177 1.13 17.38 -16.35
N TRP A 178 0.02 16.68 -16.61
CA TRP A 178 -0.89 16.99 -17.72
C TRP A 178 -1.58 18.34 -17.58
N LEU A 179 -1.91 18.76 -16.36
CA LEU A 179 -2.48 20.08 -16.08
C LEU A 179 -1.42 21.19 -16.10
N LEU A 180 -0.22 20.89 -15.59
CA LEU A 180 0.88 21.84 -15.48
C LEU A 180 1.43 22.23 -16.86
N LEU A 181 1.50 21.30 -17.81
CA LEU A 181 2.09 21.54 -19.13
C LEU A 181 1.38 22.68 -19.91
N PRO A 182 0.05 22.67 -20.14
CA PRO A 182 -0.63 23.79 -20.79
C PRO A 182 -0.58 25.06 -19.94
N ALA A 183 -0.71 24.96 -18.61
CA ALA A 183 -0.67 26.12 -17.71
C ALA A 183 0.68 26.84 -17.73
N ALA A 184 1.79 26.09 -17.67
CA ALA A 184 3.15 26.62 -17.73
C ALA A 184 3.45 27.21 -19.11
N ASN A 185 3.04 26.55 -20.19
CA ASN A 185 3.23 27.07 -21.54
C ASN A 185 2.43 28.37 -21.77
N TRP A 186 1.22 28.46 -21.24
CA TRP A 186 0.45 29.71 -21.30
C TRP A 186 1.11 30.83 -20.50
N TYR A 187 1.60 30.54 -19.30
CA TYR A 187 2.32 31.51 -18.48
C TYR A 187 3.54 32.10 -19.22
N ILE A 188 4.35 31.23 -19.82
CA ILE A 188 5.52 31.64 -20.61
C ILE A 188 5.08 32.53 -21.78
N TYR A 189 4.00 32.17 -22.47
CA TYR A 189 3.46 32.98 -23.56
C TYR A 189 3.02 34.39 -23.10
N VAL A 190 2.37 34.52 -21.94
CA VAL A 190 2.00 35.82 -21.38
C VAL A 190 3.23 36.63 -20.99
N MET A 191 4.20 36.01 -20.32
CA MET A 191 5.47 36.66 -19.95
C MET A 191 6.29 37.12 -21.16
N LEU A 192 6.16 36.42 -22.28
CA LEU A 192 6.82 36.80 -23.52
C LEU A 192 6.22 38.02 -24.20
N LYS A 193 4.95 38.33 -23.97
CA LYS A 193 4.37 39.58 -24.47
C LYS A 193 4.96 40.80 -23.78
N GLU A 194 5.45 40.63 -22.56
CA GLU A 194 6.05 41.68 -21.74
C GLU A 194 7.59 41.73 -21.88
N SER A 195 8.20 40.76 -22.58
CA SER A 195 9.65 40.63 -22.70
C SER A 195 10.13 40.64 -24.13
N GLU A 196 11.13 41.47 -24.42
CA GLU A 196 11.81 41.51 -25.73
C GLU A 196 12.80 40.35 -25.94
N LYS A 197 12.94 39.46 -24.95
CA LYS A 197 13.89 38.33 -24.99
C LYS A 197 13.37 37.18 -25.85
N SER A 198 14.31 36.35 -26.33
CA SER A 198 13.97 35.18 -27.13
C SER A 198 12.99 34.25 -26.39
N PRO A 199 11.91 33.79 -27.04
CA PRO A 199 10.89 32.93 -26.45
C PRO A 199 11.34 31.50 -26.20
N TRP A 200 12.31 31.02 -26.96
CA TRP A 200 12.65 29.60 -27.01
C TRP A 200 13.26 29.02 -25.73
N PRO A 201 14.19 29.69 -25.03
CA PRO A 201 14.84 29.09 -23.87
C PRO A 201 13.87 28.74 -22.72
N PRO A 202 12.94 29.64 -22.29
CA PRO A 202 11.96 29.30 -21.26
C PRO A 202 11.07 28.10 -21.63
N PHE A 203 10.58 28.04 -22.87
CA PHE A 203 9.77 26.91 -23.35
C PHE A 203 10.55 25.60 -23.32
N ILE A 204 11.79 25.58 -23.83
CA ILE A 204 12.59 24.36 -23.87
C ILE A 204 12.87 23.85 -22.45
N VAL A 205 13.28 24.74 -21.54
CA VAL A 205 13.60 24.35 -20.15
C VAL A 205 12.36 23.79 -19.44
N MET A 206 11.22 24.49 -19.50
CA MET A 206 10.01 24.08 -18.80
C MET A 206 9.43 22.77 -19.36
N ASN A 207 9.35 22.64 -20.70
CA ASN A 207 8.83 21.40 -21.30
C ASN A 207 9.78 20.23 -21.05
N SER A 208 11.10 20.43 -21.16
CA SER A 208 12.08 19.39 -20.85
C SER A 208 11.96 18.92 -19.40
N PHE A 209 11.79 19.83 -18.45
CA PHE A 209 11.60 19.50 -17.04
C PHE A 209 10.33 18.66 -16.82
N VAL A 210 9.19 19.06 -17.40
CA VAL A 210 7.93 18.31 -17.29
C VAL A 210 8.04 16.92 -17.94
N ILE A 211 8.69 16.82 -19.11
CA ILE A 211 8.94 15.54 -19.78
C ILE A 211 9.80 14.62 -18.92
N VAL A 212 10.90 15.12 -18.35
CA VAL A 212 11.76 14.33 -17.46
C VAL A 212 10.99 13.85 -16.24
N MET A 213 10.22 14.71 -15.57
CA MET A 213 9.36 14.30 -14.45
C MET A 213 8.35 13.22 -14.87
N TRP A 214 7.74 13.38 -16.05
CA TRP A 214 6.77 12.42 -16.55
C TRP A 214 7.41 11.06 -16.85
N VAL A 215 8.60 11.04 -17.48
CA VAL A 215 9.34 9.81 -17.80
C VAL A 215 9.74 9.06 -16.52
N ILE A 216 10.29 9.77 -15.52
CA ILE A 216 10.64 9.18 -14.22
C ILE A 216 9.39 8.58 -13.56
N THR A 217 8.31 9.36 -13.52
CA THR A 217 7.02 8.93 -12.95
C THR A 217 6.45 7.73 -13.69
N HIS A 218 6.57 7.68 -15.02
CA HIS A 218 6.13 6.55 -15.84
C HIS A 218 6.96 5.29 -15.58
N TRP A 219 8.28 5.43 -15.45
CA TRP A 219 9.15 4.31 -15.10
C TRP A 219 8.80 3.74 -13.72
N PHE A 220 8.56 4.60 -12.72
CA PHE A 220 8.07 4.17 -11.41
C PHE A 220 6.70 3.49 -11.50
N HIS A 221 5.78 3.97 -12.34
CA HIS A 221 4.49 3.34 -12.57
C HIS A 221 4.66 1.88 -13.03
N LYS A 222 5.50 1.66 -14.05
CA LYS A 222 5.79 0.32 -14.59
C LYS A 222 6.44 -0.57 -13.53
N LYS A 223 7.37 -0.02 -12.74
CA LYS A 223 8.00 -0.75 -11.63
C LYS A 223 6.98 -1.20 -10.58
N ARG A 224 6.04 -0.35 -10.19
CA ARG A 224 5.02 -0.67 -9.18
C ARG A 224 4.01 -1.71 -9.65
N HIS A 225 3.60 -1.66 -10.91
CA HIS A 225 2.77 -2.71 -11.48
C HIS A 225 3.47 -4.09 -11.50
N LYS A 226 4.78 -4.12 -11.79
CA LYS A 226 5.57 -5.37 -11.69
C LYS A 226 5.66 -5.89 -10.26
N GLU A 227 5.82 -5.02 -9.26
CA GLU A 227 5.81 -5.42 -7.84
C GLU A 227 4.44 -5.99 -7.45
N LEU A 228 3.34 -5.36 -7.87
CA LEU A 228 1.98 -5.84 -7.59
C LEU A 228 1.73 -7.22 -8.22
N ALA A 229 2.14 -7.43 -9.47
CA ALA A 229 2.01 -8.72 -10.14
C ALA A 229 2.76 -9.85 -9.42
N LYS A 230 3.91 -9.57 -8.80
CA LYS A 230 4.64 -10.56 -7.99
C LYS A 230 3.91 -10.94 -6.70
N PHE A 231 3.22 -9.99 -6.08
CA PHE A 231 2.41 -10.28 -4.90
C PHE A 231 1.11 -11.02 -5.24
N ALA A 232 0.59 -10.88 -6.46
CA ALA A 232 -0.58 -11.63 -6.92
C ALA A 232 -0.26 -13.08 -7.31
N SER A 233 1.02 -13.42 -7.49
CA SER A 233 1.50 -14.78 -7.79
C SER A 233 2.02 -15.54 -6.57
N LEU A 234 2.00 -14.91 -5.39
CA LEU A 234 2.32 -15.48 -4.08
C LEU A 234 1.02 -16.00 -3.44
#